data_AF-A0A952S4J7-F1
#
_entry.id   AF-A0A952S4J7-F1
#
_cell.length_a   1.000
_cell.length_b   1.000
_cell.length_c   1.000
_cell.angle_alpha   90.00
_cell.angle_beta   90.00
_cell.angle_gamma   90.00
#
_symmetry.space_group_name_H-M   'P 1'
#
loop_
_entity.id
_entity.type
_entity.pdbx_description
1 polymer ?
#
loop_
_entity_poly.entity_id
_entity_poly.type
_entity_poly.pdbx_seq_one_letter_code
_entity_poly.pdbx_strand_id
1 'polypeptide(L)'
;MKRASFKLIIFILAAAIAAGAQNTSYSADEYHAFVKKMSAGADNEARVNFVRDELKKLNLRVSTEGFSQKGRGDAMINGTNVLTEIPNKDAKKTILIGAHLDKVNVGIGALDNASGTAAVFALLKAFKVSPLKNYRLQAAFWDAEERGLVGSRVYVNDRKDKEGRLPDIYINFDIFGKGDSLWLWAENEESDFVKGLKASAEKSNFAYLISPEYPGSDHRSFAGSVETYSFSLLPNGEPANIVRLLKGDKLDEKDFPNVMRTIHTPNDSMEAIDAASVAKSLPVVEAAIRSLDK
;
A
#
# COMPACT_ATOMS: atom_id res chain seq x y z
N MET A 1 22.17 54.93 49.10
CA MET A 1 21.92 53.48 48.93
C MET A 1 21.06 53.25 47.71
N LYS A 2 21.65 52.87 46.55
CA LYS A 2 20.92 52.49 45.34
C LYS A 2 20.86 50.96 45.29
N ARG A 3 19.66 50.36 45.30
CA ARG A 3 19.46 48.93 45.07
C ARG A 3 19.46 48.67 43.56
N ALA A 4 20.42 47.87 43.08
CA ALA A 4 20.44 47.37 41.71
C ALA A 4 19.54 46.13 41.62
N SER A 5 18.51 46.19 40.78
CA SER A 5 17.63 45.06 40.46
C SER A 5 18.26 44.25 39.34
N PHE A 6 18.73 43.04 39.64
CA PHE A 6 19.18 42.07 38.63
C PHE A 6 17.94 41.48 37.94
N LYS A 7 17.71 41.81 36.66
CA LYS A 7 16.75 41.10 35.81
C LYS A 7 17.43 39.86 35.26
N LEU A 8 17.02 38.68 35.74
CA LEU A 8 17.39 37.39 35.16
C LEU A 8 16.67 37.24 33.81
N ILE A 9 17.40 37.43 32.72
CA ILE A 9 16.90 37.14 31.37
C ILE A 9 17.02 35.64 31.16
N ILE A 10 15.90 34.93 31.27
CA ILE A 10 15.80 33.53 30.88
C ILE A 10 15.74 33.50 29.35
N PHE A 11 16.83 33.12 28.71
CA PHE A 11 16.82 32.73 27.30
C PHE A 11 16.13 31.37 27.20
N ILE A 12 14.85 31.38 26.79
CA ILE A 12 14.19 30.17 26.28
C ILE A 12 14.80 29.93 24.90
N LEU A 13 15.74 28.99 24.82
CA LEU A 13 16.26 28.50 23.56
C LEU A 13 15.13 27.73 22.88
N ALA A 14 14.36 28.40 22.01
CA ALA A 14 13.48 27.73 21.08
C ALA A 14 14.36 26.97 20.10
N ALA A 15 14.53 25.67 20.34
CA ALA A 15 15.13 24.77 19.37
C ALA A 15 14.22 24.74 18.15
N ALA A 16 14.61 25.48 17.10
CA ALA A 16 14.07 25.28 15.77
C ALA A 16 14.43 23.84 15.37
N ILE A 17 13.45 22.94 15.44
CA ILE A 17 13.58 21.61 14.84
C ILE A 17 13.59 21.86 13.33
N ALA A 18 14.80 21.92 12.77
CA ALA A 18 14.99 21.74 11.35
C ALA A 18 14.28 20.43 10.98
N ALA A 19 13.44 20.49 9.94
CA ALA A 19 12.85 19.31 9.31
C ALA A 19 13.96 18.49 8.63
N GLY A 20 14.79 17.84 9.45
CA GLY A 20 15.67 16.77 9.01
C GLY A 20 14.80 15.55 8.78
N ALA A 21 14.86 14.99 7.58
CA ALA A 21 14.31 13.68 7.28
C ALA A 21 14.76 12.71 8.36
N GLN A 22 13.84 12.31 9.24
CA GLN A 22 14.03 11.12 10.06
C GLN A 22 14.16 9.97 9.04
N ASN A 23 15.36 9.44 8.88
CA ASN A 23 15.62 8.24 8.10
C ASN A 23 14.86 7.07 8.78
N THR A 24 13.58 6.91 8.46
CA THR A 24 12.87 5.66 8.72
C THR A 24 13.44 4.65 7.72
N SER A 25 14.54 3.98 8.07
CA SER A 25 15.03 2.88 7.26
C SER A 25 14.02 1.75 7.33
N TYR A 26 13.42 1.39 6.19
CA TYR A 26 12.56 0.22 6.08
C TYR A 26 13.38 -1.04 6.35
N SER A 27 12.96 -1.86 7.32
CA SER A 27 13.67 -3.08 7.68
C SER A 27 13.25 -4.24 6.79
N ALA A 28 14.20 -4.77 6.00
CA ALA A 28 13.99 -5.97 5.18
C ALA A 28 13.62 -7.19 6.05
N ASP A 29 14.24 -7.33 7.22
CA ASP A 29 13.97 -8.44 8.14
C ASP A 29 12.56 -8.36 8.72
N GLU A 30 12.10 -7.16 9.12
CA GLU A 30 10.73 -6.98 9.61
C GLU A 30 9.70 -7.25 8.52
N TYR A 31 9.96 -6.76 7.30
CA TYR A 31 9.11 -6.98 6.15
C TYR A 31 9.00 -8.48 5.82
N HIS A 32 10.14 -9.17 5.69
CA HIS A 32 10.19 -10.59 5.41
C HIS A 32 9.50 -11.43 6.50
N ALA A 33 9.73 -11.09 7.78
CA ALA A 33 9.10 -11.77 8.89
C ALA A 33 7.58 -11.56 8.92
N PHE A 34 7.09 -10.39 8.53
CA PHE A 34 5.66 -10.13 8.40
C PHE A 34 5.04 -11.01 7.31
N VAL A 35 5.62 -10.98 6.09
CA VAL A 35 5.14 -11.79 4.96
C VAL A 35 5.09 -13.27 5.35
N LYS A 36 6.19 -13.80 5.91
CA LYS A 36 6.26 -15.20 6.36
C LYS A 36 5.16 -15.59 7.35
N LYS A 37 4.86 -14.73 8.32
CA LYS A 37 3.82 -15.01 9.32
C LYS A 37 2.42 -14.94 8.72
N MET A 38 2.16 -13.97 7.84
CA MET A 38 0.87 -13.86 7.16
C MET A 38 0.62 -15.07 6.25
N SER A 39 1.61 -15.46 5.46
CA SER A 39 1.53 -16.58 4.52
C SER A 39 1.42 -17.95 5.20
N ALA A 40 1.78 -18.05 6.48
CA ALA A 40 1.54 -19.24 7.29
C ALA A 40 0.06 -19.41 7.71
N GLY A 41 -0.81 -18.41 7.43
CA GLY A 41 -2.25 -18.52 7.63
C GLY A 41 -2.85 -19.63 6.77
N ALA A 42 -3.54 -20.57 7.41
CA ALA A 42 -4.11 -21.74 6.75
C ALA A 42 -5.23 -21.37 5.75
N ASP A 43 -5.97 -20.31 6.05
CA ASP A 43 -7.10 -19.79 5.27
C ASP A 43 -7.18 -18.26 5.36
N ASN A 44 -8.16 -17.68 4.67
CA ASN A 44 -8.36 -16.23 4.67
C ASN A 44 -8.74 -15.70 6.06
N GLU A 45 -9.51 -16.44 6.86
CA GLU A 45 -9.89 -16.01 8.21
C GLU A 45 -8.65 -15.86 9.11
N ALA A 46 -7.70 -16.80 9.02
CA ALA A 46 -6.42 -16.71 9.71
C ALA A 46 -5.63 -15.47 9.29
N ARG A 47 -5.64 -15.10 7.99
CA ARG A 47 -4.97 -13.90 7.48
C ARG A 47 -5.66 -12.60 7.94
N VAL A 48 -7.00 -12.55 7.94
CA VAL A 48 -7.79 -11.45 8.52
C VAL A 48 -7.42 -11.25 9.99
N ASN A 49 -7.43 -12.34 10.77
CA ASN A 49 -7.11 -12.31 12.20
C ASN A 49 -5.66 -11.85 12.43
N PHE A 50 -4.71 -12.34 11.64
CA PHE A 50 -3.32 -11.91 11.70
C PHE A 50 -3.18 -10.40 11.46
N VAL A 51 -3.75 -9.87 10.37
CA VAL A 51 -3.71 -8.43 10.05
C VAL A 51 -4.32 -7.60 11.17
N ARG A 52 -5.50 -7.98 11.66
CA ARG A 52 -6.17 -7.30 12.78
C ARG A 52 -5.27 -7.24 14.02
N ASP A 53 -4.60 -8.33 14.35
CA ASP A 53 -3.82 -8.44 15.58
C ASP A 53 -2.46 -7.74 15.45
N GLU A 54 -1.84 -7.71 14.27
CA GLU A 54 -0.66 -6.88 14.00
C GLU A 54 -0.98 -5.38 14.07
N LEU A 55 -2.14 -4.93 13.58
CA LEU A 55 -2.57 -3.53 13.71
C LEU A 55 -2.78 -3.12 15.17
N LYS A 56 -3.33 -4.02 15.99
CA LYS A 56 -3.47 -3.78 17.45
C LYS A 56 -2.11 -3.64 18.12
N LYS A 57 -1.09 -4.40 17.71
CA LYS A 57 0.29 -4.24 18.22
C LYS A 57 0.89 -2.88 17.89
N LEU A 58 0.43 -2.25 16.80
CA LEU A 58 0.77 -0.87 16.48
C LEU A 58 -0.02 0.17 17.29
N ASN A 59 -0.87 -0.22 18.25
CA ASN A 59 -1.75 0.67 19.03
C ASN A 59 -2.62 1.57 18.13
N LEU A 60 -3.03 1.05 16.96
CA LEU A 60 -3.96 1.73 16.06
C LEU A 60 -5.39 1.24 16.31
N ARG A 61 -6.36 2.11 16.04
CA ARG A 61 -7.78 1.70 16.04
C ARG A 61 -8.01 0.77 14.85
N VAL A 62 -8.66 -0.37 15.10
CA VAL A 62 -9.00 -1.34 14.06
C VAL A 62 -10.51 -1.46 13.94
N SER A 63 -11.02 -1.43 12.71
CA SER A 63 -12.39 -1.75 12.35
C SER A 63 -12.41 -2.97 11.44
N THR A 64 -13.44 -3.79 11.55
CA THR A 64 -13.67 -4.93 10.66
C THR A 64 -15.06 -4.79 10.05
N GLU A 65 -15.15 -4.96 8.74
CA GLU A 65 -16.38 -4.83 7.97
C GLU A 65 -16.68 -6.15 7.28
N GLY A 66 -17.56 -6.94 7.90
CA GLY A 66 -18.03 -8.21 7.33
C GLY A 66 -19.03 -7.96 6.21
N PHE A 67 -18.98 -8.79 5.18
CA PHE A 67 -19.90 -8.72 4.04
C PHE A 67 -20.29 -10.10 3.53
N SER A 68 -21.41 -10.14 2.82
CA SER A 68 -21.91 -11.31 2.10
C SER A 68 -22.47 -10.86 0.76
N GLN A 69 -21.91 -11.35 -0.34
CA GLN A 69 -22.28 -10.97 -1.71
C GLN A 69 -22.49 -12.19 -2.59
N LYS A 70 -23.40 -12.09 -3.57
CA LYS A 70 -23.55 -13.14 -4.57
C LYS A 70 -22.36 -13.10 -5.54
N GLY A 71 -21.64 -14.21 -5.61
CA GLY A 71 -20.59 -14.46 -6.59
C GLY A 71 -21.12 -15.02 -7.90
N ARG A 72 -20.19 -15.43 -8.78
CA ARG A 72 -20.53 -16.08 -10.05
C ARG A 72 -21.25 -17.42 -9.79
N GLY A 73 -22.38 -17.63 -10.45
CA GLY A 73 -23.18 -18.86 -10.32
C GLY A 73 -23.95 -18.96 -9.01
N ASP A 74 -24.35 -17.82 -8.42
CA ASP A 74 -25.14 -17.70 -7.19
C ASP A 74 -24.48 -18.20 -5.89
N ALA A 75 -23.21 -18.62 -5.93
CA ALA A 75 -22.46 -18.96 -4.73
C ALA A 75 -22.23 -17.70 -3.87
N MET A 76 -22.53 -17.77 -2.57
CA MET A 76 -22.28 -16.66 -1.65
C MET A 76 -20.78 -16.52 -1.36
N ILE A 77 -20.28 -15.30 -1.45
CA ILE A 77 -18.92 -14.89 -1.06
C ILE A 77 -19.06 -14.13 0.25
N ASN A 78 -18.51 -14.70 1.31
CA ASN A 78 -18.40 -14.04 2.61
C ASN A 78 -16.96 -13.60 2.82
N GLY A 79 -16.77 -12.45 3.42
CA GLY A 79 -15.44 -11.94 3.74
C GLY A 79 -15.47 -10.83 4.77
N THR A 80 -14.29 -10.41 5.21
CA THR A 80 -14.13 -9.34 6.20
C THR A 80 -12.99 -8.41 5.80
N ASN A 81 -13.33 -7.18 5.43
CA ASN A 81 -12.33 -6.13 5.26
C ASN A 81 -11.80 -5.68 6.63
N VAL A 82 -10.51 -5.34 6.70
CA VAL A 82 -9.89 -4.78 7.91
C VAL A 82 -9.43 -3.36 7.64
N LEU A 83 -9.79 -2.42 8.51
CA LEU A 83 -9.49 -1.00 8.33
C LEU A 83 -8.82 -0.42 9.56
N THR A 84 -7.98 0.58 9.33
CA THR A 84 -7.33 1.35 10.39
C THR A 84 -7.07 2.79 9.96
N GLU A 85 -6.74 3.65 10.92
CA GLU A 85 -6.37 5.03 10.66
C GLU A 85 -5.28 5.53 11.62
N ILE A 86 -4.41 6.39 11.09
CA ILE A 86 -3.58 7.28 11.90
C ILE A 86 -4.36 8.57 12.08
N PRO A 87 -4.76 8.92 13.32
CA PRO A 87 -5.62 10.06 13.57
C PRO A 87 -4.88 11.37 13.27
N ASN A 88 -5.54 12.25 12.53
CA ASN A 88 -5.16 13.65 12.38
C ASN A 88 -6.43 14.50 12.44
N LYS A 89 -6.58 15.29 13.51
CA LYS A 89 -7.80 16.07 13.79
C LYS A 89 -7.92 17.32 12.91
N ASP A 90 -6.80 17.81 12.40
CA ASP A 90 -6.75 19.05 11.61
C ASP A 90 -6.93 18.77 10.11
N ALA A 91 -6.72 17.52 9.70
CA ALA A 91 -6.83 17.10 8.31
C ALA A 91 -8.29 16.98 7.82
N LYS A 92 -8.58 17.68 6.71
CA LYS A 92 -9.88 17.66 6.03
C LYS A 92 -9.97 16.66 4.88
N LYS A 93 -8.82 16.11 4.47
CA LYS A 93 -8.69 15.13 3.40
C LYS A 93 -8.14 13.82 3.94
N THR A 94 -8.42 12.74 3.22
CA THR A 94 -8.00 11.38 3.56
C THR A 94 -7.24 10.76 2.39
N ILE A 95 -6.06 10.22 2.68
CA ILE A 95 -5.38 9.25 1.81
C ILE A 95 -5.68 7.86 2.37
N LEU A 96 -6.16 6.96 1.54
CA LEU A 96 -6.31 5.54 1.85
C LEU A 96 -5.20 4.77 1.12
N ILE A 97 -4.37 4.03 1.86
CA ILE A 97 -3.46 3.03 1.28
C ILE A 97 -4.08 1.64 1.48
N GLY A 98 -3.92 0.72 0.53
CA GLY A 98 -4.51 -0.61 0.69
C GLY A 98 -3.85 -1.71 -0.11
N ALA A 99 -4.17 -2.94 0.27
CA ALA A 99 -3.75 -4.18 -0.37
C ALA A 99 -4.78 -5.26 -0.03
N HIS A 100 -4.98 -6.26 -0.88
CA HIS A 100 -5.80 -7.40 -0.48
C HIS A 100 -5.03 -8.35 0.43
N LEU A 101 -5.78 -8.99 1.32
CA LEU A 101 -5.26 -9.91 2.34
C LEU A 101 -5.58 -11.37 2.03
N ASP A 102 -6.46 -11.65 1.07
CA ASP A 102 -6.82 -13.00 0.70
C ASP A 102 -5.77 -13.62 -0.23
N LYS A 103 -5.88 -14.93 -0.43
CA LYS A 103 -5.12 -15.67 -1.45
C LYS A 103 -6.02 -16.65 -2.16
N VAL A 104 -5.57 -17.10 -3.33
CA VAL A 104 -6.04 -18.35 -3.91
C VAL A 104 -5.63 -19.57 -3.07
N ASN A 105 -6.26 -20.72 -3.34
CA ASN A 105 -6.00 -21.96 -2.62
C ASN A 105 -4.64 -22.61 -2.95
N VAL A 106 -3.98 -22.17 -4.02
CA VAL A 106 -2.70 -22.73 -4.48
C VAL A 106 -1.56 -21.81 -4.04
N GLY A 107 -0.50 -22.39 -3.48
CA GLY A 107 0.61 -21.62 -2.90
C GLY A 107 0.27 -21.01 -1.54
N ILE A 108 1.20 -20.19 -1.02
CA ILE A 108 1.05 -19.55 0.30
C ILE A 108 0.70 -18.06 0.20
N GLY A 109 0.56 -17.52 -1.02
CA GLY A 109 0.20 -16.12 -1.26
C GLY A 109 1.21 -15.15 -0.65
N ALA A 110 2.50 -15.47 -0.75
CA ALA A 110 3.58 -14.65 -0.21
C ALA A 110 3.77 -13.41 -1.07
N LEU A 111 3.94 -13.61 -2.38
CA LEU A 111 4.02 -12.53 -3.35
C LEU A 111 2.63 -11.95 -3.61
N ASP A 112 1.61 -12.79 -3.79
CA ASP A 112 0.23 -12.39 -4.06
C ASP A 112 -0.73 -12.78 -2.90
N ASN A 113 -1.05 -11.91 -1.96
CA ASN A 113 -0.52 -10.54 -1.80
C ASN A 113 -0.18 -10.20 -0.35
N ALA A 114 0.41 -11.16 0.38
CA ALA A 114 1.02 -10.84 1.67
C ALA A 114 2.11 -9.77 1.54
N SER A 115 2.76 -9.70 0.38
CA SER A 115 3.78 -8.70 0.05
C SER A 115 3.25 -7.26 0.05
N GLY A 116 2.11 -6.99 -0.61
CA GLY A 116 1.46 -5.68 -0.62
C GLY A 116 0.91 -5.31 0.75
N THR A 117 0.31 -6.28 1.46
CA THR A 117 -0.13 -6.08 2.85
C THR A 117 1.05 -5.65 3.74
N ALA A 118 2.20 -6.33 3.64
CA ALA A 118 3.40 -5.98 4.40
C ALA A 118 3.93 -4.58 4.07
N ALA A 119 3.87 -4.17 2.79
CA ALA A 119 4.27 -2.83 2.35
C ALA A 119 3.39 -1.74 3.00
N VAL A 120 2.06 -1.95 3.02
CA VAL A 120 1.11 -1.06 3.69
C VAL A 120 1.42 -0.94 5.19
N PHE A 121 1.72 -2.06 5.87
CA PHE A 121 2.14 -2.03 7.29
C PHE A 121 3.43 -1.25 7.52
N ALA A 122 4.41 -1.40 6.62
CA ALA A 122 5.67 -0.70 6.72
C ALA A 122 5.47 0.83 6.57
N LEU A 123 4.64 1.25 5.61
CA LEU A 123 4.24 2.66 5.44
C LEU A 123 3.46 3.17 6.66
N LEU A 124 2.50 2.40 7.18
CA LEU A 124 1.76 2.77 8.41
C LEU A 124 2.71 3.03 9.58
N LYS A 125 3.73 2.18 9.79
CA LYS A 125 4.74 2.39 10.83
C LYS A 125 5.49 3.71 10.62
N ALA A 126 5.95 3.98 9.39
CA ALA A 126 6.68 5.21 9.07
C ALA A 126 5.82 6.47 9.27
N PHE A 127 4.58 6.46 8.78
CA PHE A 127 3.64 7.58 8.94
C PHE A 127 3.11 7.72 10.38
N LYS A 128 3.12 6.67 11.19
CA LYS A 128 2.80 6.80 12.61
C LYS A 128 3.90 7.54 13.37
N VAL A 129 5.17 7.32 13.01
CA VAL A 129 6.32 8.04 13.58
C VAL A 129 6.36 9.49 13.10
N SER A 130 6.09 9.72 11.82
CA SER A 130 6.04 11.05 11.22
C SER A 130 4.74 11.24 10.41
N PRO A 131 3.64 11.62 11.10
CA PRO A 131 2.33 11.82 10.46
C PRO A 131 2.33 12.92 9.41
N LEU A 132 1.44 12.77 8.43
CA LEU A 132 1.08 13.83 7.49
C LEU A 132 0.37 14.96 8.23
N LYS A 133 0.57 16.20 7.78
CA LYS A 133 0.02 17.42 8.38
C LYS A 133 -1.40 17.72 7.88
N ASN A 134 -1.63 17.61 6.58
CA ASN A 134 -2.85 18.05 5.90
C ASN A 134 -3.82 16.89 5.59
N TYR A 135 -3.34 15.65 5.71
CA TYR A 135 -4.11 14.44 5.42
C TYR A 135 -4.23 13.50 6.62
N ARG A 136 -5.39 12.86 6.74
CA ARG A 136 -5.56 11.62 7.51
C ARG A 136 -5.04 10.47 6.65
N LEU A 137 -4.22 9.60 7.23
CA LEU A 137 -3.82 8.36 6.56
C LEU A 137 -4.67 7.21 7.09
N GLN A 138 -5.46 6.62 6.23
CA GLN A 138 -6.19 5.38 6.48
C GLN A 138 -5.50 4.23 5.77
N ALA A 139 -5.68 3.03 6.29
CA ALA A 139 -5.35 1.82 5.57
C ALA A 139 -6.51 0.85 5.55
N ALA A 140 -6.65 0.12 4.44
CA ALA A 140 -7.63 -0.93 4.28
C ALA A 140 -6.98 -2.18 3.69
N PHE A 141 -7.40 -3.33 4.22
CA PHE A 141 -6.97 -4.63 3.80
C PHE A 141 -8.20 -5.38 3.30
N TRP A 142 -8.23 -5.66 1.99
CA TRP A 142 -9.42 -6.14 1.30
C TRP A 142 -9.48 -7.65 1.28
N ASP A 143 -10.66 -8.21 1.58
CA ASP A 143 -10.90 -9.64 1.47
C ASP A 143 -11.65 -9.96 0.17
N ALA A 144 -11.49 -11.17 -0.32
CA ALA A 144 -12.10 -11.67 -1.55
C ALA A 144 -11.78 -10.82 -2.81
N GLU A 145 -10.56 -10.31 -2.94
CA GLU A 145 -10.04 -9.72 -4.19
C GLU A 145 -10.01 -10.78 -5.29
N GLU A 146 -9.51 -11.97 -4.95
CA GLU A 146 -9.28 -13.10 -5.85
C GLU A 146 -10.58 -13.74 -6.36
N ARG A 147 -11.70 -13.25 -5.82
CA ARG A 147 -13.07 -13.64 -6.20
C ARG A 147 -13.77 -12.54 -7.01
N GLY A 148 -13.03 -11.53 -7.45
CA GLY A 148 -13.50 -10.44 -8.28
C GLY A 148 -13.69 -9.13 -7.52
N LEU A 149 -12.68 -8.69 -6.75
CA LEU A 149 -12.63 -7.39 -6.07
C LEU A 149 -13.78 -7.17 -5.07
N VAL A 150 -14.28 -8.24 -4.45
CA VAL A 150 -15.58 -8.19 -3.77
C VAL A 150 -15.50 -7.28 -2.54
N GLY A 151 -14.46 -7.40 -1.72
CA GLY A 151 -14.30 -6.58 -0.52
C GLY A 151 -14.22 -5.09 -0.82
N SER A 152 -13.38 -4.67 -1.77
CA SER A 152 -13.25 -3.26 -2.13
C SER A 152 -14.50 -2.70 -2.82
N ARG A 153 -15.20 -3.49 -3.65
CA ARG A 153 -16.48 -3.08 -4.25
C ARG A 153 -17.55 -2.85 -3.19
N VAL A 154 -17.69 -3.76 -2.23
CA VAL A 154 -18.64 -3.59 -1.12
C VAL A 154 -18.31 -2.33 -0.34
N TYR A 155 -17.03 -2.11 0.00
CA TYR A 155 -16.62 -0.89 0.69
C TYR A 155 -17.08 0.36 -0.06
N VAL A 156 -16.76 0.47 -1.36
CA VAL A 156 -17.09 1.67 -2.13
C VAL A 156 -18.60 1.88 -2.26
N ASN A 157 -19.35 0.82 -2.56
CA ASN A 157 -20.80 0.90 -2.71
C ASN A 157 -21.48 1.29 -1.40
N ASP A 158 -21.11 0.66 -0.28
CA ASP A 158 -21.65 0.99 1.04
C ASP A 158 -21.45 2.45 1.42
N ARG A 159 -20.28 3.04 1.10
CA ARG A 159 -20.04 4.47 1.35
C ARG A 159 -20.93 5.34 0.47
N LYS A 160 -21.05 5.03 -0.82
CA LYS A 160 -21.90 5.79 -1.74
C LYS A 160 -23.37 5.75 -1.30
N ASP A 161 -23.85 4.59 -0.89
CA ASP A 161 -25.26 4.38 -0.53
C ASP A 161 -25.62 4.99 0.83
N LYS A 162 -24.69 4.99 1.79
CA LYS A 162 -24.92 5.50 3.16
C LYS A 162 -24.56 6.97 3.34
N GLU A 163 -24.36 7.71 2.24
CA GLU A 163 -23.80 9.07 2.24
C GLU A 163 -22.46 9.17 3.01
N GLY A 164 -21.75 8.05 3.09
CA GLY A 164 -20.40 7.97 3.64
C GLY A 164 -19.39 8.62 2.71
N ARG A 165 -18.38 9.26 3.30
CA ARG A 165 -17.31 9.89 2.52
C ARG A 165 -16.24 8.86 2.14
N LEU A 166 -16.07 8.65 0.83
CA LEU A 166 -14.90 7.98 0.27
C LEU A 166 -13.61 8.77 0.58
N PRO A 167 -12.42 8.13 0.58
CA PRO A 167 -11.17 8.86 0.70
C PRO A 167 -11.00 9.82 -0.48
N ASP A 168 -10.18 10.86 -0.31
CA ASP A 168 -9.88 11.79 -1.41
C ASP A 168 -8.89 11.15 -2.41
N ILE A 169 -8.00 10.29 -1.91
CA ILE A 169 -6.99 9.56 -2.70
C ILE A 169 -6.95 8.10 -2.25
N TYR A 170 -6.92 7.15 -3.19
CA TYR A 170 -6.66 5.73 -2.93
C TYR A 170 -5.36 5.26 -3.62
N ILE A 171 -4.49 4.58 -2.87
CA ILE A 171 -3.23 4.01 -3.36
C ILE A 171 -3.21 2.52 -3.03
N ASN A 172 -3.30 1.68 -4.06
CA ASN A 172 -3.30 0.24 -3.95
C ASN A 172 -1.89 -0.35 -4.07
N PHE A 173 -1.62 -1.44 -3.35
CA PHE A 173 -0.39 -2.23 -3.41
C PHE A 173 -0.74 -3.68 -3.72
N ASP A 174 -0.33 -4.14 -4.89
CA ASP A 174 -0.59 -5.49 -5.36
C ASP A 174 0.63 -6.05 -6.08
N ILE A 175 1.17 -7.15 -5.53
CA ILE A 175 2.48 -7.70 -5.88
C ILE A 175 3.59 -6.68 -5.60
N PHE A 176 3.98 -6.56 -4.33
CA PHE A 176 5.03 -5.63 -3.87
C PHE A 176 6.15 -6.37 -3.13
N GLY A 177 6.61 -7.51 -3.65
CA GLY A 177 7.52 -8.41 -2.94
C GLY A 177 8.95 -8.50 -3.47
N LYS A 178 9.21 -8.05 -4.70
CA LYS A 178 10.52 -8.25 -5.36
C LYS A 178 10.73 -7.34 -6.55
N GLY A 179 11.94 -6.84 -6.71
CA GLY A 179 12.41 -6.22 -7.96
C GLY A 179 12.87 -4.78 -7.79
N ASP A 180 13.28 -4.18 -8.89
CA ASP A 180 13.98 -2.90 -8.94
C ASP A 180 13.26 -1.86 -9.83
N SER A 181 12.00 -2.12 -10.19
CA SER A 181 11.14 -1.20 -10.93
C SER A 181 9.76 -1.07 -10.29
N LEU A 182 9.33 0.18 -10.06
CA LEU A 182 7.95 0.49 -9.67
C LEU A 182 7.06 0.53 -10.91
N TRP A 183 6.02 -0.29 -10.95
CA TRP A 183 4.99 -0.20 -11.98
C TRP A 183 3.75 0.46 -11.40
N LEU A 184 3.40 1.63 -11.92
CA LEU A 184 2.28 2.44 -11.47
C LEU A 184 1.18 2.47 -12.54
N TRP A 185 -0.03 2.12 -12.11
CA TRP A 185 -1.24 2.58 -12.78
C TRP A 185 -1.70 3.92 -12.18
N ALA A 186 -2.03 4.87 -13.05
CA ALA A 186 -2.63 6.15 -12.68
C ALA A 186 -3.66 6.56 -13.73
N GLU A 187 -4.81 7.08 -13.28
CA GLU A 187 -5.81 7.65 -14.20
C GLU A 187 -5.35 8.98 -14.81
N ASN A 188 -4.59 9.76 -14.03
CA ASN A 188 -4.02 11.04 -14.44
C ASN A 188 -2.50 11.03 -14.21
N GLU A 189 -1.71 10.89 -15.29
CA GLU A 189 -0.23 10.89 -15.22
C GLU A 189 0.38 12.26 -14.88
N GLU A 190 -0.42 13.32 -14.86
CA GLU A 190 -0.01 14.68 -14.51
C GLU A 190 -0.39 15.08 -13.08
N SER A 191 -0.90 14.14 -12.28
CA SER A 191 -1.24 14.38 -10.89
C SER A 191 -0.02 14.74 -10.04
N ASP A 192 -0.28 15.37 -8.89
CA ASP A 192 0.78 15.71 -7.94
C ASP A 192 1.47 14.46 -7.38
N PHE A 193 0.73 13.37 -7.20
CA PHE A 193 1.30 12.09 -6.77
C PHE A 193 2.28 11.53 -7.80
N VAL A 194 1.88 11.51 -9.08
CA VAL A 194 2.73 10.98 -10.16
C VAL A 194 3.99 11.83 -10.33
N LYS A 195 3.86 13.15 -10.27
CA LYS A 195 5.01 14.08 -10.26
C LYS A 195 5.93 13.82 -9.08
N GLY A 196 5.35 13.60 -7.90
CA GLY A 196 6.07 13.21 -6.69
C GLY A 196 6.86 11.92 -6.84
N LEU A 197 6.23 10.90 -7.44
CA LEU A 197 6.86 9.61 -7.70
C LEU A 197 8.01 9.71 -8.70
N LYS A 198 7.80 10.38 -9.84
CA LYS A 198 8.85 10.62 -10.84
C LYS A 198 10.06 11.29 -10.18
N ALA A 199 9.83 12.37 -9.43
CA ALA A 199 10.90 13.10 -8.76
C ALA A 199 11.63 12.27 -7.68
N SER A 200 10.91 11.47 -6.88
CA SER A 200 11.55 10.63 -5.85
C SER A 200 12.32 9.47 -6.46
N ALA A 201 11.81 8.88 -7.55
CA ALA A 201 12.45 7.79 -8.27
C ALA A 201 13.72 8.26 -8.98
N GLU A 202 13.66 9.37 -9.71
CA GLU A 202 14.82 10.01 -10.36
C GLU A 202 15.91 10.35 -9.33
N LYS A 203 15.53 11.00 -8.22
CA LYS A 203 16.47 11.33 -7.13
C LYS A 203 17.16 10.10 -6.55
N SER A 204 16.46 8.96 -6.52
CA SER A 204 16.95 7.71 -5.94
C SER A 204 17.56 6.78 -6.98
N ASN A 205 17.61 7.17 -8.26
CA ASN A 205 17.97 6.33 -9.40
C ASN A 205 17.20 4.99 -9.41
N PHE A 206 15.89 5.05 -9.14
CA PHE A 206 15.01 3.89 -9.09
C PHE A 206 14.18 3.82 -10.38
N ALA A 207 14.10 2.63 -10.99
CA ALA A 207 13.36 2.48 -12.24
C ALA A 207 11.85 2.55 -11.99
N TYR A 208 11.11 3.06 -12.97
CA TYR A 208 9.66 3.06 -12.92
C TYR A 208 9.04 2.97 -14.31
N LEU A 209 7.83 2.42 -14.36
CA LEU A 209 6.95 2.46 -15.52
C LEU A 209 5.59 3.00 -15.05
N ILE A 210 5.06 3.99 -15.75
CA ILE A 210 3.68 4.45 -15.57
C ILE A 210 2.93 4.06 -16.84
N SER A 211 1.82 3.34 -16.69
CA SER A 211 1.05 2.89 -17.84
C SER A 211 -0.42 2.65 -17.47
N PRO A 212 -1.37 3.03 -18.35
CA PRO A 212 -2.79 2.74 -18.16
C PRO A 212 -3.13 1.27 -18.40
N GLU A 213 -2.28 0.53 -19.13
CA GLU A 213 -2.38 -0.91 -19.29
C GLU A 213 -1.84 -1.60 -18.04
N TYR A 214 -2.74 -2.02 -17.17
CA TYR A 214 -2.39 -2.59 -15.87
C TYR A 214 -3.46 -3.62 -15.47
N PRO A 215 -3.08 -4.75 -14.84
CA PRO A 215 -4.02 -5.78 -14.39
C PRO A 215 -5.12 -5.20 -13.49
N GLY A 216 -6.30 -5.81 -13.51
CA GLY A 216 -7.35 -5.42 -12.56
C GLY A 216 -6.93 -5.79 -11.14
N SER A 217 -7.12 -4.87 -10.19
CA SER A 217 -6.94 -5.07 -8.75
C SER A 217 -7.89 -4.10 -8.01
N ASP A 218 -7.85 -4.02 -6.68
CA ASP A 218 -8.82 -3.27 -5.87
C ASP A 218 -8.95 -1.78 -6.25
N HIS A 219 -7.92 -1.18 -6.84
CA HIS A 219 -7.97 0.18 -7.39
C HIS A 219 -9.14 0.39 -8.37
N ARG A 220 -9.56 -0.65 -9.09
CA ARG A 220 -10.69 -0.57 -10.03
C ARG A 220 -12.02 -0.27 -9.35
N SER A 221 -12.17 -0.59 -8.07
CA SER A 221 -13.37 -0.26 -7.29
C SER A 221 -13.47 1.24 -7.00
N PHE A 222 -12.35 1.96 -7.00
CA PHE A 222 -12.21 3.37 -6.64
C PHE A 222 -12.09 4.31 -7.86
N ALA A 223 -11.47 3.82 -8.94
CA ALA A 223 -11.24 4.58 -10.17
C ALA A 223 -12.52 5.26 -10.69
N GLY A 224 -12.39 6.50 -11.19
CA GLY A 224 -13.51 7.34 -11.62
C GLY A 224 -14.38 7.91 -10.48
N SER A 225 -14.16 7.52 -9.22
CA SER A 225 -14.85 8.10 -8.05
C SER A 225 -13.93 8.95 -7.18
N VAL A 226 -12.65 8.56 -7.08
CA VAL A 226 -11.61 9.25 -6.31
C VAL A 226 -10.29 9.20 -7.06
N GLU A 227 -9.35 10.08 -6.73
CA GLU A 227 -8.01 10.02 -7.30
C GLU A 227 -7.34 8.69 -6.90
N THR A 228 -6.94 7.87 -7.88
CA THR A 228 -6.61 6.46 -7.63
C THR A 228 -5.31 6.03 -8.31
N TYR A 229 -4.55 5.20 -7.60
CA TYR A 229 -3.27 4.63 -8.02
C TYR A 229 -3.16 3.15 -7.68
N SER A 230 -2.36 2.39 -8.43
CA SER A 230 -1.99 1.01 -8.07
C SER A 230 -0.52 0.74 -8.34
N PHE A 231 0.17 0.15 -7.36
CA PHE A 231 1.59 -0.20 -7.42
C PHE A 231 1.81 -1.69 -7.48
N SER A 232 2.79 -2.07 -8.30
CA SER A 232 3.55 -3.30 -8.14
C SER A 232 5.04 -2.98 -8.09
N LEU A 233 5.81 -3.80 -7.36
CA LEU A 233 7.26 -3.83 -7.44
C LEU A 233 7.63 -5.08 -8.22
N LEU A 234 8.32 -4.91 -9.35
CA LEU A 234 8.69 -6.00 -10.24
C LEU A 234 10.14 -5.84 -10.74
N PRO A 235 10.79 -6.94 -11.17
CA PRO A 235 12.07 -6.84 -11.87
C PRO A 235 11.97 -5.93 -13.10
N ASN A 236 13.00 -5.12 -13.33
CA ASN A 236 13.04 -4.21 -14.46
C ASN A 236 12.83 -4.96 -15.78
N GLY A 237 12.04 -4.37 -16.68
CA GLY A 237 11.62 -4.97 -17.95
C GLY A 237 10.35 -5.83 -17.87
N GLU A 238 10.05 -6.50 -16.74
CA GLU A 238 8.82 -7.28 -16.61
C GLU A 238 7.56 -6.43 -16.79
N PRO A 239 7.42 -5.23 -16.16
CA PRO A 239 6.26 -4.36 -16.40
C PRO A 239 6.00 -4.09 -17.89
N ALA A 240 7.03 -3.78 -18.66
CA ALA A 240 6.90 -3.50 -20.10
C ALA A 240 6.45 -4.74 -20.89
N ASN A 241 6.96 -5.92 -20.53
CA ASN A 241 6.54 -7.18 -21.13
C ASN A 241 5.09 -7.53 -20.77
N ILE A 242 4.65 -7.26 -19.54
CA ILE A 242 3.24 -7.43 -19.17
C ILE A 242 2.35 -6.48 -19.97
N VAL A 243 2.72 -5.20 -20.10
CA VAL A 243 1.97 -4.24 -20.94
C VAL A 243 1.81 -4.76 -22.38
N ARG A 244 2.87 -5.34 -22.96
CA ARG A 244 2.82 -5.97 -24.28
C ARG A 244 1.82 -7.12 -24.34
N LEU A 245 1.84 -8.03 -23.37
CA LEU A 245 0.87 -9.12 -23.27
C LEU A 245 -0.57 -8.61 -23.15
N LEU A 246 -0.81 -7.58 -22.33
CA LEU A 246 -2.13 -6.96 -22.18
C LEU A 246 -2.64 -6.32 -23.49
N LYS A 247 -1.73 -5.90 -24.37
CA LYS A 247 -2.04 -5.40 -25.72
C LYS A 247 -2.22 -6.52 -26.76
N GLY A 248 -2.01 -7.77 -26.38
CA GLY A 248 -2.18 -8.94 -27.24
C GLY A 248 -0.92 -9.38 -27.97
N ASP A 249 0.26 -8.85 -27.62
CA ASP A 249 1.54 -9.35 -28.15
C ASP A 249 1.75 -10.81 -27.73
N LYS A 250 2.48 -11.56 -28.57
CA LYS A 250 3.08 -12.83 -28.18
C LYS A 250 4.52 -12.58 -27.79
N LEU A 251 4.93 -13.12 -26.64
CA LEU A 251 6.31 -13.02 -26.16
C LEU A 251 7.04 -14.35 -26.32
N ASP A 252 8.35 -14.26 -26.55
CA ASP A 252 9.25 -15.40 -26.45
C ASP A 252 9.39 -15.84 -24.97
N GLU A 253 9.77 -17.09 -24.75
CA GLU A 253 9.90 -17.69 -23.40
C GLU A 253 10.80 -16.87 -22.46
N LYS A 254 11.89 -16.30 -23.00
CA LYS A 254 12.86 -15.47 -22.27
C LYS A 254 12.30 -14.12 -21.82
N ASP A 255 11.28 -13.60 -22.52
CA ASP A 255 10.68 -12.29 -22.28
C ASP A 255 9.39 -12.42 -21.47
N PHE A 256 8.86 -13.64 -21.33
CA PHE A 256 7.65 -13.88 -20.57
C PHE A 256 7.88 -13.56 -19.08
N PRO A 257 7.06 -12.68 -18.47
CA PRO A 257 7.26 -12.20 -17.11
C PRO A 257 7.29 -13.33 -16.08
N ASN A 258 8.29 -13.36 -15.20
CA ASN A 258 8.43 -14.41 -14.21
C ASN A 258 7.36 -14.29 -13.11
N VAL A 259 6.86 -13.08 -12.85
CA VAL A 259 5.72 -12.88 -11.94
C VAL A 259 4.51 -13.73 -12.35
N MET A 260 4.22 -13.82 -13.65
CA MET A 260 3.10 -14.61 -14.19
C MET A 260 3.33 -16.13 -14.10
N ARG A 261 4.57 -16.58 -13.86
CA ARG A 261 4.92 -17.98 -13.57
C ARG A 261 4.90 -18.30 -12.08
N THR A 262 4.74 -17.28 -11.25
CA THR A 262 4.84 -17.36 -9.80
C THR A 262 3.46 -17.26 -9.16
N ILE A 263 2.74 -16.16 -9.39
CA ILE A 263 1.44 -15.90 -8.77
C ILE A 263 0.43 -16.98 -9.16
N HIS A 264 -0.45 -17.33 -8.22
CA HIS A 264 -1.47 -18.38 -8.36
C HIS A 264 -0.92 -19.78 -8.70
N THR A 265 0.35 -20.03 -8.41
CA THR A 265 0.99 -21.34 -8.55
C THR A 265 1.63 -21.79 -7.23
N PRO A 266 2.05 -23.06 -7.09
CA PRO A 266 2.84 -23.50 -5.93
C PRO A 266 4.17 -22.75 -5.73
N ASN A 267 4.64 -22.02 -6.76
CA ASN A 267 5.85 -21.20 -6.67
C ASN A 267 5.64 -19.90 -5.90
N ASP A 268 4.40 -19.48 -5.65
CA ASP A 268 4.11 -18.36 -4.76
C ASP A 268 4.41 -18.77 -3.31
N SER A 269 5.66 -18.49 -2.93
CA SER A 269 6.40 -19.02 -1.80
C SER A 269 7.32 -17.94 -1.22
N MET A 270 7.98 -18.21 -0.10
CA MET A 270 8.89 -17.22 0.50
C MET A 270 10.12 -16.94 -0.39
N GLU A 271 10.49 -17.89 -1.25
CA GLU A 271 11.56 -17.77 -2.24
C GLU A 271 11.24 -16.71 -3.32
N ALA A 272 9.96 -16.35 -3.49
CA ALA A 272 9.53 -15.27 -4.37
C ALA A 272 9.76 -13.87 -3.78
N ILE A 273 10.12 -13.77 -2.50
CA ILE A 273 10.25 -12.50 -1.77
C ILE A 273 11.71 -12.04 -1.73
N ASP A 274 11.94 -10.83 -2.23
CA ASP A 274 13.19 -10.09 -2.06
C ASP A 274 12.94 -8.86 -1.20
N ALA A 275 12.95 -9.07 0.11
CA ALA A 275 12.71 -8.02 1.09
C ALA A 275 13.76 -6.88 1.05
N ALA A 276 14.98 -7.16 0.59
CA ALA A 276 16.01 -6.15 0.44
C ALA A 276 15.66 -5.17 -0.69
N SER A 277 15.09 -5.67 -1.78
CA SER A 277 14.57 -4.82 -2.85
C SER A 277 13.40 -3.95 -2.39
N VAL A 278 12.47 -4.52 -1.61
CA VAL A 278 11.34 -3.78 -1.02
C VAL A 278 11.79 -2.69 -0.07
N ALA A 279 12.77 -2.97 0.79
CA ALA A 279 13.34 -1.98 1.70
C ALA A 279 13.96 -0.78 0.97
N LYS A 280 14.45 -0.97 -0.26
CA LYS A 280 14.99 0.12 -1.11
C LYS A 280 13.90 0.89 -1.85
N SER A 281 12.77 0.27 -2.17
CA SER A 281 11.68 0.91 -2.93
C SER A 281 10.73 1.73 -2.06
N LEU A 282 10.47 1.31 -0.83
CA LEU A 282 9.53 1.99 0.06
C LEU A 282 9.87 3.47 0.36
N PRO A 283 11.15 3.90 0.52
CA PRO A 283 11.48 5.32 0.63
C PRO A 283 11.03 6.16 -0.58
N VAL A 284 11.07 5.59 -1.79
CA VAL A 284 10.63 6.25 -3.03
C VAL A 284 9.13 6.48 -3.00
N VAL A 285 8.37 5.47 -2.59
CA VAL A 285 6.91 5.52 -2.44
C VAL A 285 6.50 6.47 -1.32
N GLU A 286 7.15 6.39 -0.16
CA GLU A 286 6.89 7.28 0.97
C GLU A 286 7.09 8.75 0.57
N ALA A 287 8.18 9.06 -0.13
CA ALA A 287 8.46 10.41 -0.62
C ALA A 287 7.36 10.91 -1.59
N ALA A 288 6.84 10.03 -2.46
CA ALA A 288 5.74 10.37 -3.35
C ALA A 288 4.46 10.71 -2.57
N ILE A 289 4.09 9.89 -1.58
CA ILE A 289 2.94 10.14 -0.71
C ILE A 289 3.13 11.46 0.06
N ARG A 290 4.32 11.70 0.63
CA ARG A 290 4.62 12.94 1.36
C ARG A 290 4.58 14.17 0.46
N SER A 291 4.82 14.06 -0.84
CA SER A 291 4.73 15.20 -1.76
C SER A 291 3.30 15.72 -1.96
N LEU A 292 2.28 14.95 -1.58
CA LEU A 292 0.89 15.40 -1.53
C LEU A 292 0.63 16.33 -0.34
N ASP A 293 1.45 16.23 0.71
CA ASP A 293 1.28 16.91 1.99
C ASP A 293 2.04 18.24 2.06
N LYS A 294 1.92 19.04 0.99
CA LYS A 294 2.50 20.39 0.87
C LYS A 294 1.64 21.45 1.54
#